data_AF-A0A946MF16-F1
#
_entry.id   AF-A0A946MF16-F1
#
_cell.length_a   1.000
_cell.length_b   1.000
_cell.length_c   1.000
_cell.angle_alpha   90.00
_cell.angle_beta   90.00
_cell.angle_gamma   90.00
#
_symmetry.space_group_name_H-M   'P 1'
#
loop_
_entity.id
_entity.type
_entity.pdbx_description
1 polymer ?
#
loop_
_entity_poly.entity_id
_entity_poly.type
_entity_poly.pdbx_seq_one_letter_code
_entity_poly.pdbx_strand_id
1 'polypeptide(L)'
;ADEDSKLSRGQRVSHPYFPCPAARWWASDLRAAAQYPNIYCKLSGLVTEATWNGWTPADLRPYIETALEAFGPRRCMFGSDWPVCKLAGSYEQVYDALLEVVGDLSQDEQQWILGNTATEFYQLKFEAPPLS
;
A
#
# COMPACT_ATOMS: atom_id res chain seq x y z
N ALA A 1 40.10 10.57 -2.72
CA ALA A 1 39.20 11.29 -1.82
C ALA A 1 37.85 11.35 -2.55
N ASP A 2 37.22 10.20 -2.78
CA ASP A 2 36.30 9.47 -1.88
C ASP A 2 35.05 10.29 -1.52
N GLU A 3 34.08 10.26 -2.44
CA GLU A 3 32.66 10.58 -2.19
C GLU A 3 31.80 9.30 -2.25
N ASP A 4 32.35 8.14 -1.89
CA ASP A 4 31.71 6.83 -2.08
C ASP A 4 31.28 6.18 -0.75
N SER A 5 30.73 6.96 0.19
CA SER A 5 30.54 6.48 1.58
C SER A 5 29.20 6.79 2.25
N LYS A 6 28.05 6.76 1.53
CA LYS A 6 26.73 6.84 2.19
C LYS A 6 25.60 5.96 1.63
N LEU A 7 25.92 4.75 1.16
CA LEU A 7 24.89 3.71 0.92
C LEU A 7 25.13 2.50 1.82
N SER A 8 24.72 2.60 3.08
CA SER A 8 24.59 1.44 3.97
C SER A 8 23.43 1.62 4.94
N ARG A 9 22.19 1.63 4.45
CA ARG A 9 21.00 1.33 5.27
C ARG A 9 19.98 0.57 4.42
N GLY A 10 19.66 -0.64 4.89
CA GLY A 10 18.60 -1.58 4.49
C GLY A 10 17.91 -1.35 3.14
N GLN A 11 18.00 -2.34 2.24
CA GLN A 11 17.11 -2.43 1.09
C GLN A 11 15.66 -2.47 1.57
N ARG A 12 15.00 -1.32 1.48
CA ARG A 12 13.57 -1.17 1.63
C ARG A 12 13.00 -1.42 0.24
N VAL A 13 12.07 -2.37 0.10
CA VAL A 13 11.31 -2.55 -1.13
C VAL A 13 10.27 -1.43 -1.18
N SER A 14 10.69 -0.21 -1.51
CA SER A 14 9.82 0.95 -1.68
C SER A 14 9.43 1.16 -3.15
N HIS A 15 8.28 1.79 -3.36
CA HIS A 15 7.73 2.05 -4.68
C HIS A 15 8.61 3.05 -5.45
N PRO A 16 8.86 2.82 -6.74
CA PRO A 16 9.77 3.66 -7.52
C PRO A 16 9.08 4.88 -8.13
N TYR A 17 9.82 5.97 -8.27
CA TYR A 17 9.41 7.18 -9.01
C TYR A 17 9.06 6.86 -10.49
N PHE A 18 7.99 7.47 -11.01
CA PHE A 18 7.61 7.46 -12.43
C PHE A 18 8.65 8.17 -13.35
N PRO A 19 8.83 7.75 -14.62
CA PRO A 19 9.04 6.40 -15.12
C PRO A 19 10.54 6.06 -15.01
N CYS A 20 10.93 5.52 -13.86
CA CYS A 20 12.28 5.01 -13.63
C CYS A 20 12.33 3.49 -13.97
N PRO A 21 13.44 2.93 -14.48
CA PRO A 21 13.65 1.49 -14.60
C PRO A 21 13.30 0.69 -13.33
N ALA A 22 13.40 1.31 -12.16
CA ALA A 22 12.99 0.75 -10.88
C ALA A 22 11.49 0.35 -10.84
N ALA A 23 10.58 1.04 -11.57
CA ALA A 23 9.16 0.68 -11.71
C ALA A 23 8.94 -0.69 -12.32
N ARG A 24 9.77 -1.06 -13.30
CA ARG A 24 9.68 -2.37 -13.93
C ARG A 24 10.18 -3.48 -13.02
N TRP A 25 11.21 -3.22 -12.21
CA TRP A 25 11.75 -4.21 -11.27
C TRP A 25 10.83 -4.40 -10.07
N TRP A 26 10.31 -3.31 -9.50
CA TRP A 26 9.37 -3.36 -8.38
C TRP A 26 8.17 -4.25 -8.68
N ALA A 27 7.52 -4.07 -9.84
CA ALA A 27 6.35 -4.87 -10.20
C ALA A 27 6.69 -6.36 -10.43
N SER A 28 7.91 -6.67 -10.87
CA SER A 28 8.39 -8.05 -11.00
C SER A 28 8.63 -8.67 -9.63
N ASP A 29 9.34 -7.97 -8.74
CA ASP A 29 9.65 -8.43 -7.39
C ASP A 29 8.38 -8.60 -6.55
N LEU A 30 7.41 -7.69 -6.71
CA LEU A 30 6.10 -7.76 -6.08
C LEU A 30 5.34 -9.02 -6.52
N ARG A 31 5.30 -9.32 -7.83
CA ARG A 31 4.66 -10.54 -8.35
C ARG A 31 5.38 -11.81 -7.94
N ALA A 32 6.72 -11.77 -7.80
CA ALA A 32 7.51 -12.89 -7.29
C ALA A 32 7.19 -13.16 -5.81
N ALA A 33 7.10 -12.12 -4.97
CA ALA A 33 6.66 -12.24 -3.58
C ALA A 33 5.22 -12.78 -3.49
N ALA A 34 4.33 -12.36 -4.39
CA ALA A 34 2.95 -12.80 -4.40
C ALA A 34 2.74 -14.30 -4.69
N GLN A 35 3.75 -15.00 -5.23
CA GLN A 35 3.74 -16.46 -5.43
C GLN A 35 3.70 -17.24 -4.11
N TYR A 36 4.11 -16.62 -3.00
CA TYR A 36 4.07 -17.24 -1.68
C TYR A 36 2.71 -16.94 -1.02
N PRO A 37 1.89 -17.97 -0.70
CA PRO A 37 0.53 -17.76 -0.21
C PRO A 37 0.48 -17.12 1.19
N ASN A 38 1.57 -17.21 1.96
CA ASN A 38 1.69 -16.63 3.30
C ASN A 38 2.20 -15.18 3.31
N ILE A 39 2.41 -14.56 2.14
CA ILE A 39 2.79 -13.14 2.02
C ILE A 39 1.56 -12.31 1.65
N TYR A 40 1.42 -11.19 2.37
CA TYR A 40 0.35 -10.22 2.23
C TYR A 40 0.94 -8.85 1.85
N CYS A 41 0.14 -8.01 1.20
CA CYS A 41 0.52 -6.67 0.77
C CYS A 41 -0.24 -5.62 1.58
N LYS A 42 0.49 -4.62 2.10
CA LYS A 42 -0.10 -3.45 2.73
C LYS A 42 -0.09 -2.30 1.74
N LEU A 43 -1.27 -1.78 1.40
CA LEU A 43 -1.46 -0.60 0.58
C LEU A 43 -1.27 0.64 1.47
N SER A 44 0.01 0.99 1.69
CA SER A 44 0.43 2.03 2.63
C SER A 44 1.68 2.77 2.17
N GLY A 45 1.86 4.02 2.63
CA GLY A 45 3.08 4.81 2.39
C GLY A 45 3.26 5.30 0.95
N LEU A 46 2.28 5.10 0.05
CA LEU A 46 2.40 5.48 -1.36
C LEU A 46 2.56 6.99 -1.55
N VAL A 47 1.79 7.80 -0.80
CA VAL A 47 1.79 9.26 -0.93
C VAL A 47 3.14 9.91 -0.57
N THR A 48 3.91 9.28 0.31
CA THR A 48 5.23 9.77 0.73
C THR A 48 6.35 9.38 -0.24
N GLU A 49 6.10 8.41 -1.11
CA GLU A 49 6.99 8.06 -2.23
C GLU A 49 6.63 8.86 -3.50
N ALA A 50 5.45 9.48 -3.55
CA ALA A 50 5.01 10.36 -4.62
C ALA A 50 5.53 11.80 -4.45
N THR A 51 5.15 12.69 -5.37
CA THR A 51 5.43 14.13 -5.25
C THR A 51 4.55 14.73 -4.16
N TRP A 52 5.13 15.05 -3.00
CA TRP A 52 4.40 15.39 -1.76
C TRP A 52 3.32 16.46 -1.92
N ASN A 53 3.53 17.48 -2.76
CA ASN A 53 2.61 18.63 -2.91
C ASN A 53 1.78 18.60 -4.21
N GLY A 54 1.57 17.45 -4.83
CA GLY A 54 0.83 17.41 -6.10
C GLY A 54 0.45 16.02 -6.60
N TRP A 55 0.53 15.00 -5.76
CA TRP A 55 0.03 13.68 -6.11
C TRP A 55 -1.50 13.71 -6.18
N THR A 56 -2.03 12.83 -7.02
CA THR A 56 -3.46 12.56 -7.20
C THR A 56 -3.72 11.06 -7.02
N PRO A 57 -4.97 10.64 -6.78
CA PRO A 57 -5.30 9.21 -6.75
C PRO A 57 -4.87 8.47 -8.02
N ALA A 58 -4.91 9.13 -9.18
CA ALA A 58 -4.44 8.59 -10.46
C ALA A 58 -2.93 8.25 -10.46
N ASP A 59 -2.10 8.97 -9.70
CA ASP A 59 -0.68 8.66 -9.56
C ASP A 59 -0.44 7.41 -8.70
N LEU A 60 -1.37 7.10 -7.78
CA LEU A 60 -1.29 5.91 -6.92
C LEU A 60 -1.87 4.67 -7.59
N ARG A 61 -2.84 4.86 -8.49
CA ARG A 61 -3.63 3.81 -9.15
C ARG A 61 -2.77 2.67 -9.71
N PRO A 62 -1.71 2.90 -10.51
CA PRO A 62 -0.96 1.80 -11.10
C PRO A 62 -0.26 0.89 -10.09
N TYR A 63 0.14 1.44 -8.93
CA TYR A 63 0.77 0.65 -7.86
C TYR A 63 -0.25 -0.18 -7.08
N ILE A 64 -1.40 0.41 -6.78
CA ILE A 64 -2.51 -0.27 -6.11
C ILE A 64 -3.05 -1.39 -7.02
N GLU A 65 -3.30 -1.10 -8.30
CA GLU A 65 -3.77 -2.08 -9.28
C GLU A 65 -2.75 -3.21 -9.46
N THR A 66 -1.46 -2.91 -9.59
CA THR A 66 -0.41 -3.95 -9.67
C THR A 66 -0.38 -4.85 -8.42
N ALA A 67 -0.56 -4.28 -7.23
CA ALA A 67 -0.63 -5.05 -5.99
C ALA A 67 -1.89 -5.92 -5.94
N LEU A 68 -3.04 -5.40 -6.34
CA LEU A 68 -4.30 -6.14 -6.39
C LEU A 68 -4.27 -7.26 -7.43
N GLU A 69 -3.70 -7.01 -8.62
CA GLU A 69 -3.47 -8.04 -9.64
C GLU A 69 -2.59 -9.18 -9.13
N ALA A 70 -1.53 -8.85 -8.37
CA ALA A 70 -0.57 -9.83 -7.88
C ALA A 70 -1.10 -10.64 -6.68
N PHE A 71 -1.68 -9.97 -5.69
CA PHE A 71 -2.06 -10.57 -4.41
C PHE A 71 -3.53 -10.97 -4.33
N GLY A 72 -4.40 -10.24 -5.01
CA GLY A 72 -5.85 -10.29 -4.86
C GLY A 72 -6.34 -9.51 -3.62
N PRO A 73 -7.63 -9.10 -3.58
CA PRO A 73 -8.20 -8.31 -2.49
C PRO A 73 -8.05 -8.93 -1.11
N ARG A 74 -8.12 -10.26 -1.01
CA ARG A 74 -8.00 -11.03 0.24
C ARG A 74 -6.58 -11.10 0.83
N ARG A 75 -5.58 -10.60 0.10
CA ARG A 75 -4.20 -10.49 0.58
C ARG A 75 -3.67 -9.06 0.54
N CYS A 76 -4.52 -8.09 0.17
CA CYS A 76 -4.23 -6.67 0.28
C CYS A 76 -4.96 -6.07 1.49
N MET A 77 -4.31 -5.17 2.23
CA MET A 77 -4.93 -4.43 3.33
C MET A 77 -4.53 -2.95 3.32
N PHE A 78 -5.46 -2.07 3.65
CA PHE A 78 -5.19 -0.64 3.81
C PHE A 78 -4.25 -0.37 5.00
N GLY A 79 -3.42 0.66 4.86
CA GLY A 79 -2.85 1.36 6.00
C GLY A 79 -2.44 2.78 5.65
N SER A 80 -2.83 3.77 6.46
CA SER A 80 -2.54 5.17 6.17
C SER A 80 -1.06 5.54 6.24
N ASP A 81 -0.26 4.77 6.99
CA ASP A 81 1.10 5.14 7.39
C ASP A 81 1.16 6.43 8.25
N TRP A 82 0.09 6.72 8.99
CA TRP A 82 0.09 7.82 9.96
C TRP A 82 1.09 7.53 11.11
N PRO A 83 1.85 8.53 11.60
CA PRO A 83 1.81 9.95 11.26
C PRO A 83 2.69 10.37 10.06
N VAL A 84 3.40 9.43 9.43
CA VAL A 84 4.36 9.71 8.35
C VAL A 84 3.64 10.26 7.10
N CYS A 85 2.42 9.78 6.81
CA CYS A 85 1.61 10.30 5.71
C CYS A 85 1.42 11.83 5.72
N LYS A 86 1.49 12.47 6.90
CA LYS A 86 1.38 13.94 7.06
C LYS A 86 2.47 14.72 6.33
N LEU A 87 3.53 14.07 5.85
CA LEU A 87 4.52 14.69 4.97
C LEU A 87 3.95 15.01 3.57
N ALA A 88 2.91 14.30 3.14
CA ALA A 88 2.33 14.40 1.80
C ALA A 88 0.78 14.55 1.78
N GLY A 89 0.07 14.31 2.89
CA GLY A 89 -1.38 14.50 2.96
C GLY A 89 -1.99 14.18 4.34
N SER A 90 -3.26 14.54 4.54
CA SER A 90 -4.02 14.15 5.74
C SER A 90 -4.37 12.66 5.71
N TYR A 91 -4.83 12.13 6.85
CA TYR A 91 -5.32 10.75 6.91
C TYR A 91 -6.49 10.53 5.94
N GLU A 92 -7.44 11.48 5.93
CA GLU A 92 -8.63 11.47 5.08
C GLU A 92 -8.24 11.47 3.60
N GLN A 93 -7.31 12.33 3.19
CA GLN A 93 -6.84 12.35 1.80
C GLN A 93 -6.25 11.01 1.36
N VAL A 94 -5.48 10.34 2.21
CA VAL A 94 -4.91 9.01 1.91
C VAL A 94 -6.00 7.94 1.83
N TYR A 95 -6.96 7.99 2.75
CA TYR A 95 -8.08 7.05 2.79
C TYR A 95 -9.00 7.20 1.56
N ASP A 96 -9.40 8.43 1.25
CA ASP A 96 -10.26 8.75 0.11
C ASP A 96 -9.57 8.41 -1.22
N ALA A 97 -8.26 8.64 -1.33
CA ALA A 97 -7.51 8.25 -2.52
C ALA A 97 -7.49 6.73 -2.73
N LEU A 98 -7.37 5.93 -1.66
CA LEU A 98 -7.49 4.48 -1.77
C LEU A 98 -8.91 4.10 -2.21
N LEU A 99 -9.95 4.66 -1.56
CA LEU A 99 -11.34 4.39 -1.88
C LEU A 99 -11.68 4.70 -3.34
N GLU A 100 -11.16 5.81 -3.88
CA GLU A 100 -11.35 6.16 -5.29
C GLU A 100 -10.74 5.11 -6.22
N VAL A 101 -9.55 4.60 -5.90
CA VAL A 101 -8.87 3.60 -6.75
C VAL A 101 -9.56 2.24 -6.69
N VAL A 102 -10.02 1.81 -5.52
CA VAL A 102 -10.68 0.50 -5.32
C VAL A 102 -12.19 0.53 -5.54
N GLY A 103 -12.76 1.71 -5.86
CA GLY A 103 -14.20 1.92 -5.99
C GLY A 103 -14.88 1.11 -7.09
N ASP A 104 -14.12 0.67 -8.10
CA ASP A 104 -14.61 -0.18 -9.19
C ASP A 104 -14.71 -1.67 -8.79
N LEU A 105 -14.14 -2.07 -7.65
CA LEU A 105 -14.23 -3.43 -7.14
C LEU A 105 -15.60 -3.69 -6.48
N SER A 106 -15.96 -4.95 -6.34
CA SER A 106 -17.18 -5.32 -5.61
C SER A 106 -17.12 -4.91 -4.13
N GLN A 107 -18.27 -4.72 -3.50
CA GLN A 107 -18.33 -4.38 -2.07
C GLN A 107 -17.65 -5.43 -1.17
N ASP A 108 -17.67 -6.71 -1.55
CA ASP A 108 -16.95 -7.77 -0.81
C ASP A 108 -15.44 -7.54 -0.89
N GLU A 109 -14.90 -7.32 -2.08
CA GLU A 109 -13.47 -7.08 -2.29
C GLU A 109 -13.00 -5.82 -1.56
N GLN A 110 -13.81 -4.75 -1.59
CA GLN A 110 -13.52 -3.52 -0.83
C GLN A 110 -13.47 -3.80 0.69
N GLN A 111 -14.41 -4.58 1.24
CA GLN A 111 -14.39 -4.95 2.66
C GLN A 111 -13.16 -5.77 3.04
N TRP A 112 -12.68 -6.64 2.15
CA TRP A 112 -11.42 -7.35 2.36
C TRP A 112 -10.24 -6.39 2.47
N ILE A 113 -10.11 -5.47 1.51
CA ILE A 113 -9.01 -4.50 1.47
C ILE A 113 -9.08 -3.55 2.68
N LEU A 114 -10.27 -3.10 3.06
CA LEU A 114 -10.45 -2.09 4.10
C LEU A 114 -10.43 -2.65 5.53
N GLY A 115 -10.55 -3.98 5.71
CA GLY A 115 -10.59 -4.54 7.05
C GLY A 115 -10.38 -6.05 7.15
N ASN A 116 -11.10 -6.88 6.36
CA ASN A 116 -11.14 -8.32 6.64
C ASN A 116 -9.77 -8.99 6.47
N THR A 117 -8.97 -8.56 5.49
CA THR A 117 -7.60 -9.07 5.30
C THR A 117 -6.73 -8.81 6.53
N ALA A 118 -6.82 -7.63 7.14
CA ALA A 118 -6.09 -7.31 8.37
C ALA A 118 -6.63 -8.10 9.57
N THR A 119 -7.96 -8.24 9.68
CA THR A 119 -8.60 -9.05 10.72
C THR A 119 -8.12 -10.49 10.68
N GLU A 120 -8.10 -11.11 9.50
CA GLU A 120 -7.62 -12.49 9.32
C GLU A 120 -6.12 -12.60 9.59
N PHE A 121 -5.31 -11.72 9.01
CA PHE A 121 -3.85 -11.80 9.16
C PHE A 121 -3.38 -11.57 10.60
N TYR A 122 -3.91 -10.54 11.27
CA TYR A 122 -3.53 -10.20 12.65
C TYR A 122 -4.38 -10.91 13.71
N GLN A 123 -5.33 -11.77 13.30
CA GLN A 123 -6.24 -12.49 14.21
C GLN A 123 -6.97 -11.53 15.17
N LEU A 124 -7.47 -10.42 14.64
CA LEU A 124 -8.14 -9.39 15.42
C LEU A 124 -9.47 -9.94 15.94
N LYS A 125 -9.70 -9.79 17.24
CA LYS A 125 -10.98 -10.13 17.88
C LYS A 125 -11.78 -8.85 18.02
N PHE A 126 -12.98 -8.84 17.45
CA PHE A 126 -13.96 -7.83 17.80
C PHE A 126 -14.73 -8.30 19.02
N GLU A 127 -14.47 -7.69 20.17
CA GLU A 127 -15.41 -7.73 21.28
C GLU A 127 -16.44 -6.62 21.04
N ALA A 128 -17.70 -7.00 20.90
CA ALA A 128 -18.76 -6.00 20.89
C ALA A 128 -18.73 -5.27 22.25
N PRO A 129 -18.81 -3.92 22.26
CA PRO A 129 -18.92 -3.21 23.53
C PRO A 129 -20.14 -3.74 24.28
N PRO A 130 -20.07 -3.87 25.62
CA PRO A 130 -21.19 -4.35 26.40
C PRO A 130 -22.41 -3.47 26.15
N LEU A 131 -23.56 -4.10 25.91
CA LEU A 131 -24.84 -3.40 25.82
C LEU A 131 -25.09 -2.70 27.16
N SER A 132 -25.23 -1.37 27.13
CA SER A 132 -25.63 -0.54 28.26
C SER A 132 -27.08 -0.78 28.67
#